data_AF-A0A0R2S5R2-F1
#
_entry.id   AF-A0A0R2S5R2-F1
#
_cell.length_a   1.000
_cell.length_b   1.000
_cell.length_c   1.000
_cell.angle_alpha   90.00
_cell.angle_beta   90.00
_cell.angle_gamma   90.00
#
_symmetry.space_group_name_H-M   'P 1'
#
loop_
_entity.id
_entity.type
_entity.pdbx_description
1 polymer ?
#
loop_
_entity_poly.entity_id
_entity_poly.type
_entity_poly.pdbx_seq_one_letter_code
_entity_poly.pdbx_strand_id
1 'polypeptide(L)'
;MSYVHALSGPRNVSTALMYSFAQRPGWSVVDEPFYAAYLARTGADHPGRADVLGSQPNDPAEVWAQIAGHPQPVYLKNMAHHMDGVDLTPAAGWKHILWIRSPRKVIASFAKVVPDVQLRDVALREQLEALNQLQSMGSQYVVVDSDQLLRDPGRGFQKLCAALDLEFRPEQLSWP
;
A
#
# COMPACT_ATOMS: atom_id res chain seq x y z
N MET A 1 13.36 14.24 -3.88
CA MET A 1 11.98 14.39 -3.36
C MET A 1 11.16 13.27 -3.99
N SER A 2 10.48 12.46 -3.18
CA SER A 2 9.90 11.21 -3.66
C SER A 2 8.58 10.88 -2.97
N TYR A 3 7.58 10.53 -3.77
CA TYR A 3 6.40 9.80 -3.33
C TYR A 3 6.67 8.31 -3.50
N VAL A 4 6.46 7.54 -2.43
CA VAL A 4 6.42 6.07 -2.50
C VAL A 4 5.00 5.62 -2.23
N HIS A 5 4.33 5.08 -3.25
CA HIS A 5 2.98 4.56 -3.16
C HIS A 5 3.00 3.04 -3.02
N ALA A 6 2.68 2.56 -1.83
CA ALA A 6 2.65 1.15 -1.51
C ALA A 6 1.22 0.60 -1.51
N LEU A 7 0.99 -0.42 -2.32
CA LEU A 7 -0.26 -1.17 -2.41
C LEU A 7 -0.06 -2.53 -1.79
N SER A 8 -0.82 -2.81 -0.75
CA SER A 8 -0.72 -4.07 -0.01
C SER A 8 -2.01 -4.87 -0.09
N GLY A 9 -1.87 -6.17 -0.38
CA GLY A 9 -2.90 -7.13 -0.05
C GLY A 9 -3.10 -7.22 1.47
N PRO A 10 -4.24 -7.73 1.94
CA PRO A 10 -4.48 -7.97 3.36
C PRO A 10 -3.52 -8.99 3.95
N ARG A 11 -3.32 -8.88 5.28
CA ARG A 11 -2.44 -9.77 6.08
C ARG A 11 -1.00 -9.81 5.59
N ASN A 12 -0.50 -8.67 5.12
CA ASN A 12 0.79 -8.56 4.44
C ASN A 12 1.82 -7.64 5.12
N VAL A 13 1.86 -7.64 6.47
CA VAL A 13 2.79 -6.83 7.29
C VAL A 13 2.92 -5.35 6.90
N SER A 14 1.94 -4.80 6.18
CA SER A 14 1.98 -3.44 5.63
C SER A 14 2.06 -2.36 6.70
N THR A 15 1.46 -2.59 7.87
CA THR A 15 1.62 -1.71 9.04
C THR A 15 3.06 -1.72 9.59
N ALA A 16 3.73 -2.88 9.64
CA ALA A 16 5.14 -2.93 10.04
C ALA A 16 6.04 -2.23 9.01
N LEU A 17 5.74 -2.41 7.72
CA LEU A 17 6.43 -1.71 6.62
C LEU A 17 6.19 -0.20 6.67
N MET A 18 5.00 0.23 7.07
CA MET A 18 4.68 1.63 7.32
C MET A 18 5.56 2.21 8.44
N TYR A 19 5.66 1.53 9.60
CA TYR A 19 6.55 1.96 10.69
C TYR A 19 8.02 1.99 10.25
N SER A 20 8.45 1.02 9.44
CA SER A 20 9.78 0.98 8.86
C SER A 20 10.09 2.23 8.01
N PHE A 21 9.19 2.64 7.11
CA PHE A 21 9.37 3.87 6.34
C PHE A 21 9.28 5.14 7.20
N ALA A 22 8.50 5.13 8.28
CA ALA A 22 8.42 6.24 9.23
C ALA A 22 9.75 6.54 9.95
N GLN A 23 10.65 5.55 10.07
CA GLN A 23 11.96 5.76 10.67
C GLN A 23 12.96 6.48 9.74
N ARG A 24 12.64 6.64 8.45
CA ARG A 24 13.54 7.33 7.52
C ARG A 24 13.55 8.83 7.83
N PRO A 25 14.72 9.46 8.04
CA PRO A 25 14.80 10.89 8.35
C PRO A 25 14.10 11.76 7.30
N GLY A 26 13.20 12.63 7.76
CA GLY A 26 12.46 13.56 6.91
C GLY A 26 11.30 12.93 6.11
N TRP A 27 11.03 11.63 6.27
CA TRP A 27 9.86 11.00 5.65
C TRP A 27 8.62 11.19 6.49
N SER A 28 7.51 11.44 5.81
CA SER A 28 6.17 11.36 6.38
C SER A 28 5.47 10.10 5.89
N VAL A 29 4.41 9.72 6.59
CA VAL A 29 3.59 8.54 6.26
C VAL A 29 2.13 8.95 6.22
N VAL A 30 1.40 8.44 5.24
CA VAL A 30 -0.07 8.51 5.19
C VAL A 30 -0.63 7.10 5.15
N ASP A 31 -1.45 6.76 6.14
CA ASP A 31 -2.08 5.44 6.29
C ASP A 31 -3.48 5.43 5.68
N GLU A 32 -3.67 4.57 4.68
CA GLU A 32 -4.92 4.27 3.97
C GLU A 32 -5.75 5.50 3.57
N PRO A 33 -5.19 6.50 2.85
CA PRO A 33 -5.91 7.72 2.50
C PRO A 33 -7.12 7.53 1.58
N PHE A 34 -7.25 6.37 0.93
CA PHE A 34 -8.38 6.03 0.06
C PHE A 34 -9.51 5.28 0.78
N TYR A 35 -9.42 5.10 2.10
CA TYR A 35 -10.36 4.23 2.79
C TYR A 35 -11.79 4.80 2.77
N ALA A 36 -11.95 6.09 3.10
CA ALA A 36 -13.26 6.74 3.06
C ALA A 36 -13.84 6.75 1.63
N ALA A 37 -13.01 7.06 0.62
CA ALA A 37 -13.41 7.01 -0.79
C ALA A 37 -13.87 5.62 -1.24
N TYR A 38 -13.22 4.56 -0.77
CA TYR A 38 -13.64 3.18 -1.00
C TYR A 38 -14.99 2.88 -0.34
N LEU A 39 -15.16 3.26 0.93
CA LEU A 39 -16.42 3.07 1.65
C LEU A 39 -17.57 3.83 0.99
N ALA A 40 -17.32 5.07 0.53
CA ALA A 40 -18.31 5.89 -0.16
C ALA A 40 -18.76 5.26 -1.48
N ARG A 41 -17.83 4.82 -2.33
CA ARG A 41 -18.13 4.20 -3.63
C ARG A 41 -18.79 2.83 -3.55
N THR A 42 -18.35 1.99 -2.61
CA THR A 42 -18.82 0.59 -2.55
C THR A 42 -20.02 0.38 -1.66
N GLY A 43 -20.29 1.30 -0.73
CA GLY A 43 -21.31 1.12 0.29
C GLY A 43 -20.98 0.02 1.32
N ALA A 44 -19.74 -0.47 1.37
CA ALA A 44 -19.34 -1.56 2.25
C ALA A 44 -19.65 -1.26 3.73
N ASP A 45 -20.31 -2.20 4.41
CA ASP A 45 -20.59 -2.08 5.83
C ASP A 45 -19.34 -2.47 6.63
N HIS A 46 -18.83 -1.51 7.42
CA HIS A 46 -17.61 -1.67 8.20
C HIS A 46 -17.79 -1.00 9.58
N PRO A 47 -17.30 -1.62 10.67
CA PRO A 47 -17.28 -0.98 11.98
C PRO A 47 -16.62 0.40 11.96
N GLY A 48 -17.29 1.43 12.48
CA GLY A 48 -16.76 2.80 12.44
C GLY A 48 -16.81 3.46 11.05
N ARG A 49 -17.62 2.96 10.10
CA ARG A 49 -17.79 3.53 8.76
C ARG A 49 -18.06 5.05 8.79
N ALA A 50 -18.96 5.51 9.66
CA ALA A 50 -19.30 6.93 9.76
C ALA A 50 -18.08 7.79 10.16
N ASP A 51 -17.28 7.30 11.10
CA ASP A 51 -16.07 7.98 11.56
C ASP A 51 -15.03 8.07 10.44
N VAL A 52 -14.82 6.95 9.70
CA VAL A 52 -13.90 6.93 8.55
C VAL A 52 -14.33 7.92 7.47
N LEU A 53 -15.61 7.88 7.07
CA LEU A 53 -16.19 8.80 6.06
C LEU A 53 -16.12 10.28 6.48
N GLY A 54 -16.14 10.57 7.78
CA GLY A 54 -16.00 11.93 8.30
C GLY A 54 -14.54 12.39 8.42
N SER A 55 -13.58 11.48 8.40
CA SER A 55 -12.16 11.77 8.67
C SER A 55 -11.29 11.99 7.42
N GLN A 56 -11.76 11.58 6.23
CA GLN A 56 -10.99 11.60 4.99
C GLN A 56 -11.90 11.99 3.79
N PRO A 57 -11.34 12.43 2.65
CA PRO A 57 -12.12 12.68 1.45
C PRO A 57 -12.83 11.43 0.93
N ASN A 58 -14.04 11.62 0.42
CA ASN A 58 -14.91 10.54 -0.08
C ASN A 58 -14.79 10.33 -1.61
N ASP A 59 -14.05 11.18 -2.31
CA ASP A 59 -13.76 11.09 -3.74
C ASP A 59 -12.27 10.79 -3.96
N PRO A 60 -11.90 9.71 -4.70
CA PRO A 60 -10.51 9.43 -5.05
C PRO A 60 -9.75 10.61 -5.68
N ALA A 61 -10.42 11.46 -6.47
CA ALA A 61 -9.79 12.62 -7.09
C ALA A 61 -9.36 13.67 -6.05
N GLU A 62 -10.18 13.90 -5.03
CA GLU A 62 -9.84 14.76 -3.89
C GLU A 62 -8.69 14.19 -3.08
N VAL A 63 -8.68 12.87 -2.85
CA VAL A 63 -7.56 12.20 -2.18
C VAL A 63 -6.26 12.42 -2.96
N TRP A 64 -6.25 12.22 -4.27
CA TRP A 64 -5.05 12.46 -5.09
C TRP A 64 -4.57 13.91 -5.01
N ALA A 65 -5.49 14.88 -5.09
CA ALA A 65 -5.15 16.30 -4.99
C ALA A 65 -4.52 16.63 -3.62
N GLN A 66 -5.08 16.08 -2.54
CA GLN A 66 -4.55 16.26 -1.19
C GLN A 66 -3.14 15.66 -1.05
N ILE A 67 -2.92 14.45 -1.55
CA ILE A 67 -1.61 13.79 -1.49
C ILE A 67 -0.58 14.52 -2.34
N ALA A 68 -0.94 15.03 -3.53
CA ALA A 68 -0.02 15.77 -4.39
C ALA A 68 0.51 17.06 -3.73
N GLY A 69 -0.25 17.64 -2.80
CA GLY A 69 0.16 18.78 -1.97
C GLY A 69 0.92 18.41 -0.69
N HIS A 70 1.09 17.12 -0.39
CA HIS A 70 1.75 16.68 0.84
C HIS A 70 3.26 16.95 0.78
N PRO A 71 3.90 17.44 1.88
CA PRO A 71 5.34 17.58 1.93
C PRO A 71 6.07 16.27 1.62
N GLN A 72 7.09 16.35 0.76
CA GLN A 72 7.92 15.22 0.37
C GLN A 72 9.23 15.18 1.18
N PRO A 73 9.81 13.99 1.41
CA PRO A 73 9.34 12.68 0.95
C PRO A 73 8.19 12.10 1.79
N VAL A 74 7.35 11.29 1.14
CA VAL A 74 6.19 10.66 1.79
C VAL A 74 6.01 9.22 1.32
N TYR A 75 5.65 8.35 2.27
CA TYR A 75 5.25 6.96 2.03
C TYR A 75 3.74 6.83 2.23
N LEU A 76 3.04 6.41 1.19
CA LEU A 76 1.60 6.21 1.18
C LEU A 76 1.34 4.72 1.28
N LYS A 77 0.76 4.29 2.40
CA LYS A 77 0.36 2.90 2.56
C LYS A 77 -1.11 2.79 2.20
N ASN A 78 -1.42 2.03 1.18
CA ASN A 78 -2.78 1.71 0.77
C ASN A 78 -3.03 0.20 0.83
N MET A 79 -4.27 -0.15 1.16
CA MET A 79 -4.78 -1.49 0.95
C MET A 79 -5.25 -1.60 -0.49
N ALA A 80 -4.92 -2.68 -1.18
CA ALA A 80 -5.28 -2.86 -2.58
C ALA A 80 -6.81 -2.81 -2.80
N HIS A 81 -7.60 -3.28 -1.82
CA HIS A 81 -9.07 -3.15 -1.83
C HIS A 81 -9.56 -1.72 -1.94
N HIS A 82 -8.89 -0.78 -1.26
CA HIS A 82 -9.31 0.61 -1.27
C HIS A 82 -9.08 1.26 -2.65
N MET A 83 -8.26 0.61 -3.47
CA MET A 83 -7.85 1.05 -4.80
C MET A 83 -8.59 0.32 -5.92
N ASP A 84 -9.55 -0.54 -5.62
CA ASP A 84 -10.42 -1.18 -6.62
C ASP A 84 -11.03 -0.09 -7.52
N GLY A 85 -10.88 -0.22 -8.85
CA GLY A 85 -11.38 0.74 -9.82
C GLY A 85 -10.85 2.18 -9.72
N VAL A 86 -9.79 2.44 -8.94
CA VAL A 86 -9.17 3.77 -8.85
C VAL A 86 -8.15 3.96 -9.98
N ASP A 87 -8.25 5.10 -10.67
CA ASP A 87 -7.26 5.53 -11.66
C ASP A 87 -5.95 5.96 -10.98
N LEU A 88 -4.84 5.33 -11.38
CA LEU A 88 -3.50 5.61 -10.86
C LEU A 88 -2.74 6.68 -11.67
N THR A 89 -3.32 7.22 -12.74
CA THR A 89 -2.70 8.27 -13.58
C THR A 89 -2.16 9.46 -12.78
N PRO A 90 -2.85 9.99 -11.74
CA PRO A 90 -2.31 11.08 -10.92
C PRO A 90 -0.99 10.74 -10.21
N ALA A 91 -0.72 9.44 -9.99
CA ALA A 91 0.48 8.93 -9.35
C ALA A 91 1.50 8.36 -10.35
N ALA A 92 1.32 8.51 -11.67
CA ALA A 92 2.13 7.85 -12.69
C ALA A 92 3.65 8.12 -12.58
N GLY A 93 4.03 9.31 -12.10
CA GLY A 93 5.42 9.72 -11.89
C GLY A 93 6.01 9.33 -10.54
N TRP A 94 5.29 8.54 -9.73
CA TRP A 94 5.73 8.14 -8.39
C TRP A 94 6.42 6.77 -8.41
N LYS A 95 6.98 6.40 -7.27
CA LYS A 95 7.63 5.11 -7.05
C LYS A 95 6.63 4.17 -6.41
N HIS A 96 6.37 3.02 -7.02
CA HIS A 96 5.31 2.11 -6.55
C HIS A 96 5.87 0.83 -5.93
N ILE A 97 5.24 0.36 -4.86
CA ILE A 97 5.53 -0.94 -4.27
C ILE A 97 4.26 -1.76 -4.24
N LEU A 98 4.29 -2.93 -4.87
CA LEU A 98 3.24 -3.94 -4.79
C LEU A 98 3.70 -4.99 -3.78
N TRP A 99 3.21 -4.88 -2.54
CA TRP A 99 3.48 -5.86 -1.51
C TRP A 99 2.60 -7.07 -1.75
N ILE A 100 3.20 -8.22 -2.04
CA ILE A 100 2.51 -9.49 -2.23
C ILE A 100 2.85 -10.48 -1.12
N ARG A 101 2.02 -11.50 -0.99
CA ARG A 101 2.27 -12.67 -0.17
C ARG A 101 1.75 -13.90 -0.88
N SER A 102 2.34 -15.07 -0.60
CA SER A 102 1.86 -16.33 -1.15
C SER A 102 0.33 -16.49 -0.95
N PRO A 103 -0.46 -16.61 -2.04
CA PRO A 103 -1.91 -16.77 -1.95
C PRO A 103 -2.32 -17.95 -1.07
N ARG A 104 -1.56 -19.06 -1.12
CA ARG A 104 -1.78 -20.24 -0.27
C ARG A 104 -1.71 -19.91 1.23
N LYS A 105 -0.79 -19.05 1.63
CA LYS A 105 -0.63 -18.63 3.03
C LYS A 105 -1.70 -17.62 3.45
N VAL A 106 -2.09 -16.73 2.55
CA VAL A 106 -3.20 -15.79 2.83
C VAL A 106 -4.49 -16.57 3.05
N ILE A 107 -4.84 -17.50 2.15
CA ILE A 107 -5.99 -18.39 2.29
C ILE A 107 -5.91 -19.18 3.62
N ALA A 108 -4.75 -19.78 3.93
CA ALA A 108 -4.58 -20.53 5.18
C ALA A 108 -4.67 -19.67 6.45
N SER A 109 -4.33 -18.38 6.38
CA SER A 109 -4.50 -17.44 7.50
C SER A 109 -5.95 -16.99 7.64
N PHE A 110 -6.66 -16.77 6.53
CA PHE A 110 -8.04 -16.33 6.53
C PHE A 110 -9.01 -17.44 6.95
N ALA A 111 -8.78 -18.69 6.53
CA ALA A 111 -9.60 -19.84 6.90
C ALA A 111 -9.66 -20.11 8.42
N LYS A 112 -8.80 -19.47 9.22
CA LYS A 112 -8.81 -19.57 10.69
C LYS A 112 -9.80 -18.64 11.38
N VAL A 113 -10.24 -17.58 10.70
CA VAL A 113 -11.03 -16.47 11.30
C VAL A 113 -12.19 -16.01 10.43
N VAL A 114 -12.19 -16.33 9.13
CA VAL A 114 -13.27 -16.01 8.19
C VAL A 114 -13.82 -17.31 7.61
N PRO A 115 -15.11 -17.64 7.84
CA PRO A 115 -15.72 -18.90 7.40
C PRO A 115 -15.72 -19.10 5.88
N ASP A 116 -15.88 -18.02 5.11
CA ASP A 116 -15.94 -18.04 3.64
C ASP A 116 -14.95 -17.02 3.04
N VAL A 117 -13.73 -17.46 2.76
CA VAL A 117 -12.68 -16.63 2.15
C VAL A 117 -12.93 -16.52 0.65
N GLN A 118 -13.31 -15.33 0.19
CA GLN A 118 -13.49 -15.01 -1.23
C GLN A 118 -12.17 -14.53 -1.85
N LEU A 119 -12.05 -14.59 -3.18
CA LEU A 119 -10.87 -14.07 -3.90
C LEU A 119 -10.63 -12.58 -3.62
N ARG A 120 -11.74 -11.83 -3.48
CA ARG A 120 -11.76 -10.43 -3.04
C ARG A 120 -11.28 -10.23 -1.61
N ASP A 121 -11.01 -11.27 -0.82
CA ASP A 121 -10.47 -11.10 0.53
C ASP A 121 -8.93 -11.16 0.51
N VAL A 122 -8.32 -11.43 -0.64
CA VAL A 122 -6.86 -11.53 -0.83
C VAL A 122 -6.31 -10.34 -1.64
N ALA A 123 -7.18 -9.52 -2.24
CA ALA A 123 -6.86 -8.32 -3.03
C ALA A 123 -5.98 -8.55 -4.28
N LEU A 124 -5.86 -9.80 -4.74
CA LEU A 124 -4.95 -10.14 -5.84
C LEU A 124 -5.41 -9.56 -7.17
N ARG A 125 -6.72 -9.45 -7.37
CA ARG A 125 -7.28 -8.90 -8.59
C ARG A 125 -6.96 -7.41 -8.69
N GLU A 126 -7.19 -6.68 -7.61
CA GLU A 126 -6.96 -5.25 -7.47
C GLU A 126 -5.46 -4.93 -7.62
N GLN A 127 -4.58 -5.78 -7.06
CA GLN A 127 -3.14 -5.67 -7.29
C GLN A 127 -2.72 -5.93 -8.74
N LEU A 128 -3.35 -6.89 -9.41
CA LEU A 128 -3.08 -7.16 -10.82
C LEU A 128 -3.57 -6.02 -11.72
N GLU A 129 -4.75 -5.47 -11.43
CA GLU A 129 -5.29 -4.31 -12.14
C GLU A 129 -4.39 -3.08 -11.94
N ALA A 130 -3.94 -2.82 -10.72
CA ALA A 130 -2.95 -1.77 -10.43
C ALA A 130 -1.64 -2.01 -11.18
N LEU A 131 -1.10 -3.23 -11.17
CA LEU A 131 0.12 -3.59 -11.92
C LEU A 131 -0.05 -3.30 -13.41
N ASN A 132 -1.18 -3.68 -14.01
CA ASN A 132 -1.46 -3.44 -15.43
C ASN A 132 -1.51 -1.93 -15.75
N GLN A 133 -2.14 -1.12 -14.89
CA GLN A 133 -2.13 0.34 -15.05
C GLN A 133 -0.70 0.89 -14.99
N LEU A 134 0.08 0.52 -13.98
CA LEU A 134 1.47 0.96 -13.82
C LEU A 134 2.35 0.57 -15.01
N GLN A 135 2.17 -0.64 -15.54
CA GLN A 135 2.85 -1.10 -16.75
C GLN A 135 2.46 -0.29 -17.97
N SER A 136 1.17 -0.03 -18.18
CA SER A 136 0.69 0.76 -19.33
C SER A 136 1.20 2.21 -19.32
N MET A 137 1.39 2.78 -18.13
CA MET A 137 1.93 4.13 -17.94
C MET A 137 3.46 4.19 -17.99
N GLY A 138 4.15 3.05 -17.94
CA GLY A 138 5.61 3.01 -17.82
C GLY A 138 6.12 3.50 -16.46
N SER A 139 5.29 3.45 -15.41
CA SER A 139 5.64 3.90 -14.06
C SER A 139 6.72 3.02 -13.42
N GLN A 140 7.52 3.59 -12.51
CA GLN A 140 8.50 2.83 -11.74
C GLN A 140 7.79 2.03 -10.64
N TYR A 141 7.90 0.71 -10.67
CA TYR A 141 7.32 -0.15 -9.65
C TYR A 141 8.23 -1.32 -9.26
N VAL A 142 7.99 -1.87 -8.07
CA VAL A 142 8.61 -3.13 -7.61
C VAL A 142 7.56 -4.02 -6.97
N VAL A 143 7.59 -5.30 -7.30
CA VAL A 143 6.76 -6.33 -6.66
C VAL A 143 7.61 -7.03 -5.61
N VAL A 144 7.15 -7.06 -4.35
CA VAL A 144 7.93 -7.61 -3.24
C VAL A 144 7.11 -8.63 -2.47
N ASP A 145 7.62 -9.87 -2.41
CA ASP A 145 7.12 -10.87 -1.47
C ASP A 145 7.57 -10.53 -0.06
N SER A 146 6.61 -10.17 0.80
CA SER A 146 6.90 -9.79 2.18
C SER A 146 7.52 -10.93 2.99
N ASP A 147 7.14 -12.20 2.75
CA ASP A 147 7.72 -13.34 3.46
C ASP A 147 9.20 -13.52 3.04
N GLN A 148 9.55 -13.18 1.80
CA GLN A 148 10.94 -13.21 1.36
C GLN A 148 11.74 -12.06 1.99
N LEU A 149 11.18 -10.85 2.03
CA LEU A 149 11.82 -9.70 2.65
C LEU A 149 12.08 -9.93 4.14
N LEU A 150 11.13 -10.55 4.86
CA LEU A 150 11.26 -10.80 6.29
C LEU A 150 12.32 -11.87 6.66
N ARG A 151 12.80 -12.68 5.71
CA ARG A 151 13.89 -13.66 5.98
C ARG A 151 15.24 -12.98 6.22
N ASP A 152 15.46 -11.87 5.54
CA ASP A 152 16.68 -11.05 5.66
C ASP A 152 16.30 -9.59 5.37
N PRO A 153 15.71 -8.89 6.35
CA PRO A 153 15.21 -7.53 6.17
C PRO A 153 16.30 -6.57 5.70
N GLY A 154 17.53 -6.70 6.23
CA GLY A 154 18.64 -5.83 5.84
C GLY A 154 18.96 -5.93 4.35
N ARG A 155 19.18 -7.15 3.84
CA ARG A 155 19.42 -7.35 2.41
C ARG A 155 18.20 -7.04 1.57
N GLY A 156 17.00 -7.36 2.05
CA GLY A 156 15.74 -7.08 1.39
C GLY A 156 15.52 -5.58 1.17
N PHE A 157 15.68 -4.77 2.20
CA PHE A 157 15.55 -3.32 2.13
C PHE A 157 16.66 -2.67 1.32
N GLN A 158 17.89 -3.18 1.34
CA GLN A 158 18.95 -2.70 0.44
C GLN A 158 18.56 -2.86 -1.04
N LYS A 159 18.05 -4.03 -1.43
CA LYS A 159 17.57 -4.29 -2.80
C LYS A 159 16.35 -3.44 -3.15
N LEU A 160 15.40 -3.33 -2.23
CA LEU A 160 14.20 -2.52 -2.40
C LEU A 160 14.55 -1.05 -2.62
N CYS A 161 15.39 -0.49 -1.76
CA CYS A 161 15.82 0.89 -1.87
C CYS A 161 16.56 1.13 -3.19
N ALA A 162 17.47 0.24 -3.59
CA ALA A 162 18.15 0.33 -4.88
C ALA A 162 17.18 0.30 -6.07
N ALA A 163 16.19 -0.60 -6.08
CA ALA A 163 15.19 -0.69 -7.15
C ALA A 163 14.27 0.56 -7.24
N LEU A 164 14.12 1.27 -6.12
CA LEU A 164 13.35 2.50 -6.03
C LEU A 164 14.23 3.75 -6.11
N ASP A 165 15.52 3.67 -6.42
CA ASP A 165 16.46 4.80 -6.37
C ASP A 165 16.37 5.60 -5.06
N LEU A 166 16.37 4.87 -3.94
CA LEU A 166 16.39 5.40 -2.58
C LEU A 166 17.68 4.95 -1.90
N GLU A 167 18.18 5.80 -1.00
CA GLU A 167 19.25 5.40 -0.10
C GLU A 167 18.71 4.46 0.99
N PHE A 168 19.37 3.34 1.22
CA PHE A 168 19.06 2.44 2.34
C PHE A 168 19.41 3.11 3.67
N ARG A 169 18.51 3.00 4.65
CA ARG A 169 18.65 3.57 5.99
C ARG A 169 18.50 2.44 7.03
N PRO A 170 19.54 2.09 7.81
CA PRO A 170 19.46 1.03 8.82
C PRO A 170 18.35 1.25 9.86
N GLU A 171 17.99 2.50 10.12
CA GLU A 171 16.94 2.91 11.04
C GLU A 171 15.58 2.31 10.66
N GLN A 172 15.36 2.00 9.38
CA GLN A 172 14.15 1.34 8.90
C GLN A 172 13.93 -0.07 9.46
N LEU A 173 14.97 -0.69 10.00
CA LEU A 173 14.91 -2.07 10.50
C LEU A 173 14.52 -2.16 11.98
N SER A 174 14.36 -1.02 12.67
CA SER A 174 14.10 -0.98 14.10
C SER A 174 13.12 0.13 14.45
N TRP A 175 12.06 -0.19 15.16
CA TRP A 175 11.10 0.79 15.68
C TRP A 175 10.68 0.40 17.12
N PRO A 176 10.33 1.37 17.99
CA PRO A 176 9.93 1.13 19.37
C PRO A 176 8.62 0.34 19.52
#